data_AF-A0A5C8SXK0-F1
#
_entry.id   AF-A0A5C8SXK0-F1
#
_cell.length_a   1.000
_cell.length_b   1.000
_cell.length_c   1.000
_cell.angle_alpha   90.00
_cell.angle_beta   90.00
_cell.angle_gamma   90.00
#
_symmetry.space_group_name_H-M   'P 1'
#
loop_
_entity.id
_entity.type
_entity.pdbx_description
1 polymer ?
#
loop_
_entity_poly.entity_id
_entity_poly.type
_entity_poly.pdbx_seq_one_letter_code
_entity_poly.pdbx_strand_id
1 'polypeptide(L)'
;GGTVQVLAAAGSYDPRTQYAILTAAGGVAGQFSGVTANFAFLTPTLRYQPTEVDLTLTRNDIAFATIAQTRNQGAVAGAIQAAGPGAGVYDRTVGLTTSEAVGAFRALTGDIHASAISAEFETAFFVREAILDRMRWGATPGYADGADYGRLPAAYT
;
A
#
# COMPACT_ATOMS: atom_id res chain seq x y z
N GLY A 1 24.74 -2.25 34.63
CA GLY A 1 24.96 -1.74 33.26
C GLY A 1 23.84 -0.79 32.87
N GLY A 2 24.04 0.04 31.86
CA GLY A 2 23.00 0.88 31.26
C GLY A 2 22.10 0.11 30.28
N THR A 3 21.06 0.75 29.77
CA THR A 3 20.12 0.20 28.76
C THR A 3 20.38 0.84 27.40
N VAL A 4 20.38 0.04 26.34
CA VAL A 4 20.44 0.56 24.96
C VAL A 4 19.02 0.87 24.50
N GLN A 5 18.78 2.11 24.06
CA GLN A 5 17.51 2.51 23.46
C GLN A 5 17.70 2.77 21.98
N VAL A 6 16.98 2.02 21.15
CA VAL A 6 16.96 2.18 19.70
C VAL A 6 15.72 2.98 19.32
N LEU A 7 15.91 4.06 18.59
CA LEU A 7 14.83 4.88 18.08
C LEU A 7 14.69 4.65 16.58
N ALA A 8 13.45 4.36 16.16
CA ALA A 8 13.06 4.33 14.77
C ALA A 8 13.36 5.69 14.13
N ALA A 9 14.20 5.66 13.11
CA ALA A 9 14.40 6.77 12.19
C ALA A 9 13.69 6.43 10.88
N ALA A 10 13.29 7.44 10.11
CA ALA A 10 12.77 7.20 8.77
C ALA A 10 13.85 6.50 7.93
N GLY A 11 13.57 5.31 7.42
CA GLY A 11 14.55 4.53 6.66
C GLY A 11 14.01 3.17 6.23
N SER A 12 14.70 2.56 5.27
CA SER A 12 14.50 1.15 4.95
C SER A 12 15.40 0.33 5.88
N TYR A 13 14.79 -0.53 6.68
CA TYR A 13 15.52 -1.42 7.58
C TYR A 13 15.53 -2.80 6.96
N ASP A 14 16.72 -3.29 6.59
CA ASP A 14 16.85 -4.69 6.24
C ASP A 14 16.72 -5.51 7.54
N PRO A 15 15.80 -6.50 7.59
CA PRO A 15 15.55 -7.33 8.78
C PRO A 15 16.75 -8.18 9.24
N ARG A 16 17.93 -8.00 8.64
CA ARG A 16 19.20 -8.61 9.06
C ARG A 16 20.35 -7.62 9.19
N THR A 17 20.08 -6.32 9.27
CA THR A 17 21.15 -5.34 9.44
C THR A 17 21.78 -5.48 10.82
N GLN A 18 23.09 -5.72 10.84
CA GLN A 18 23.90 -5.69 12.04
C GLN A 18 24.56 -4.30 12.14
N TYR A 19 24.39 -3.65 13.28
CA TYR A 19 24.99 -2.36 13.58
C TYR A 19 26.01 -2.53 14.71
N ALA A 20 27.27 -2.22 14.43
CA ALA A 20 28.28 -2.07 15.45
C ALA A 20 27.94 -0.86 16.33
N ILE A 21 27.48 -1.09 17.56
CA ILE A 21 27.08 0.00 18.47
C ILE A 21 28.17 0.36 19.49
N LEU A 22 29.18 -0.50 19.65
CA LEU A 22 30.34 -0.25 20.49
C LEU A 22 31.54 -1.02 19.96
N THR A 23 32.69 -0.36 19.82
CA THR A 23 33.99 -0.99 19.56
C THR A 23 34.98 -0.60 20.64
N ALA A 24 35.68 -1.57 21.23
CA ALA A 24 36.62 -1.36 22.31
C ALA A 24 37.96 -2.04 22.01
N ALA A 25 39.02 -1.24 21.81
CA ALA A 25 40.36 -1.75 21.50
C ALA A 25 40.96 -2.59 22.65
N GLY A 26 40.60 -2.29 23.90
CA GLY A 26 41.00 -3.06 25.08
C GLY A 26 40.06 -4.23 25.43
N GLY A 27 39.09 -4.51 24.57
CA GLY A 27 38.04 -5.51 24.80
C GLY A 27 36.80 -4.95 25.49
N VAL A 28 35.68 -5.66 25.34
CA VAL A 28 34.40 -5.36 25.99
C VAL A 28 34.32 -6.13 27.31
N ALA A 29 34.27 -5.42 28.44
CA ALA A 29 34.06 -6.01 29.76
C ALA A 29 32.70 -5.57 30.32
N GLY A 30 31.84 -6.55 30.60
CA GLY A 30 30.47 -6.33 31.09
C GLY A 30 29.40 -6.40 29.99
N GLN A 31 28.15 -6.17 30.37
CA GLN A 31 26.99 -6.21 29.47
C GLN A 31 26.03 -5.04 29.75
N PHE A 32 25.34 -4.59 28.71
CA PHE A 32 24.15 -3.76 28.87
C PHE A 32 23.06 -4.55 29.61
N SER A 33 22.29 -3.85 30.45
CA SER A 33 21.22 -4.48 31.22
C SER A 33 20.04 -4.91 30.36
N GLY A 34 19.94 -4.38 29.14
CA GLY A 34 18.89 -4.69 28.17
C GLY A 34 18.97 -3.79 26.94
N VAL A 35 18.12 -4.11 25.97
CA VAL A 35 17.90 -3.30 24.76
C VAL A 35 16.40 -3.11 24.56
N THR A 36 16.00 -1.90 24.21
CA THR A 36 14.62 -1.56 23.86
C THR A 36 14.57 -0.88 22.50
N ALA A 37 13.47 -1.06 21.79
CA ALA A 37 13.19 -0.34 20.55
C ALA A 37 11.71 0.04 20.48
N ASN A 38 11.39 1.10 19.75
CA ASN A 38 10.02 1.58 19.53
C ASN A 38 9.38 1.05 18.23
N PHE A 39 10.05 0.16 17.49
CA PHE A 39 9.51 -0.48 16.30
C PHE A 39 8.31 -1.39 16.63
N ALA A 40 7.28 -1.38 15.78
CA ALA A 40 6.14 -2.30 15.93
C ALA A 40 6.48 -3.72 15.48
N PHE A 41 7.34 -3.85 14.47
CA PHE A 41 7.56 -5.10 13.74
C PHE A 41 8.99 -5.64 13.85
N LEU A 42 9.88 -4.95 14.57
CA LEU A 42 11.26 -5.37 14.76
C LEU A 42 11.56 -5.62 16.23
N THR A 43 12.29 -6.70 16.50
CA THR A 43 12.82 -7.03 17.82
C THR A 43 14.33 -6.76 17.82
N PRO A 44 14.83 -5.90 18.74
CA PRO A 44 16.25 -5.67 18.90
C PRO A 44 16.92 -6.79 19.71
N THR A 45 18.12 -7.19 19.28
CA THR A 45 18.97 -8.13 20.01
C THR A 45 20.40 -7.63 20.02
N LEU A 46 21.12 -7.89 21.11
CA LEU A 46 22.54 -7.54 21.24
C LEU A 46 23.40 -8.78 21.19
N ARG A 47 24.47 -8.72 20.40
CA ARG A 47 25.51 -9.74 20.35
C ARG A 47 26.82 -9.14 20.84
N TYR A 48 27.48 -9.85 21.76
CA TYR A 48 28.75 -9.40 22.33
C TYR A 48 29.88 -10.22 21.72
N GLN A 49 30.89 -9.52 21.22
CA GLN A 49 32.15 -10.04 20.73
C GLN A 49 33.29 -9.58 21.66
N PRO A 50 34.50 -10.14 21.54
CA PRO A 50 35.61 -9.77 22.42
C PRO A 50 35.93 -8.27 22.43
N THR A 51 35.76 -7.59 21.29
CA THR A 51 36.11 -6.18 21.10
C THR A 51 34.95 -5.34 20.56
N GLU A 52 33.75 -5.90 20.43
CA GLU A 52 32.62 -5.26 19.75
C GLU A 52 31.28 -5.68 20.34
N VAL A 53 30.28 -4.79 20.23
CA VAL A 53 28.87 -5.11 20.52
C VAL A 53 28.04 -4.75 19.31
N ASP A 54 27.32 -5.74 18.79
CA ASP A 54 26.43 -5.59 17.64
C ASP A 54 24.98 -5.53 18.09
N LEU A 55 24.21 -4.63 17.47
CA LEU A 55 22.77 -4.60 17.49
C LEU A 55 22.22 -5.23 16.22
N THR A 56 21.32 -6.21 16.36
CA THR A 56 20.55 -6.77 15.25
C THR A 56 19.07 -6.46 15.44
N LEU A 57 18.42 -5.95 14.39
CA LEU A 57 16.97 -5.75 14.34
C LEU A 57 16.34 -6.82 13.45
N THR A 58 15.52 -7.69 14.04
CA THR A 58 14.91 -8.83 13.32
C THR A 58 13.40 -8.66 13.24
N ARG A 59 12.79 -9.00 12.09
CA ARG A 59 11.33 -9.06 11.95
C ARG A 59 10.74 -9.99 13.01
N ASN A 60 9.79 -9.48 13.79
CA ASN A 60 9.02 -10.27 14.76
C ASN A 60 7.81 -10.96 14.09
N ASP A 61 7.03 -11.74 14.84
CA ASP A 61 5.86 -12.45 14.32
C ASP A 61 4.55 -11.63 14.36
N ILE A 62 4.61 -10.33 14.65
CA ILE A 62 3.43 -9.47 14.70
C ILE A 62 2.99 -9.13 13.28
N ALA A 63 1.80 -9.57 12.86
CA ALA A 63 1.26 -9.23 11.55
C ALA A 63 0.98 -7.72 11.43
N PHE A 64 1.16 -7.13 10.25
CA PHE A 64 0.85 -5.71 10.03
C PHE A 64 -0.61 -5.36 10.38
N ALA A 65 -1.54 -6.27 10.09
CA ALA A 65 -2.96 -6.09 10.38
C ALA A 65 -3.27 -6.00 11.88
N THR A 66 -2.39 -6.49 12.77
CA THR A 66 -2.56 -6.37 14.23
C THR A 66 -2.49 -4.91 14.70
N ILE A 67 -1.82 -4.04 13.95
CA ILE A 67 -1.70 -2.62 14.27
C ILE A 67 -2.86 -1.79 13.70
N ALA A 68 -3.63 -2.34 12.76
CA ALA A 68 -4.74 -1.64 12.15
C ALA A 68 -5.86 -1.36 13.17
N GLN A 69 -6.45 -0.16 13.10
CA GLN A 69 -7.55 0.26 13.97
C GLN A 69 -8.93 0.07 13.31
N THR A 70 -8.98 -0.09 11.99
CA THR A 70 -10.23 -0.28 11.24
C THR A 70 -10.12 -1.47 10.28
N ARG A 71 -11.28 -1.98 9.84
CA ARG A 71 -11.34 -3.08 8.86
C ARG A 71 -10.61 -2.74 7.57
N ASN A 72 -10.76 -1.50 7.09
CA ASN A 72 -10.14 -1.04 5.85
C ASN A 72 -8.62 -0.95 6.00
N GLN A 73 -8.13 -0.47 7.15
CA GLN A 73 -6.69 -0.47 7.45
C GLN A 73 -6.16 -1.90 7.53
N GLY A 74 -6.92 -2.83 8.13
CA GLY A 74 -6.55 -4.25 8.20
C GLY A 74 -6.43 -4.90 6.82
N ALA A 75 -7.32 -4.55 5.88
CA ALA A 75 -7.25 -5.01 4.50
C ALA A 75 -5.99 -4.50 3.78
N VAL A 76 -5.67 -3.20 3.92
CA VAL A 76 -4.44 -2.61 3.37
C VAL A 76 -3.21 -3.25 4.00
N ALA A 77 -3.17 -3.37 5.32
CA ALA A 77 -2.06 -4.00 6.04
C ALA A 77 -1.87 -5.47 5.63
N GLY A 78 -2.97 -6.20 5.40
CA GLY A 78 -2.95 -7.56 4.86
C GLY A 78 -2.38 -7.62 3.45
N ALA A 79 -2.76 -6.68 2.56
CA ALA A 79 -2.20 -6.58 1.22
C ALA A 79 -0.70 -6.27 1.24
N ILE A 80 -0.26 -5.36 2.11
CA ILE A 80 1.16 -5.04 2.32
C ILE A 80 1.91 -6.27 2.84
N GLN A 81 1.34 -6.99 3.81
CA GLN A 81 1.94 -8.22 4.36
C GLN A 81 2.08 -9.29 3.27
N ALA A 82 1.09 -9.44 2.40
CA ALA A 82 1.10 -10.40 1.30
C ALA A 82 2.10 -10.06 0.19
N ALA A 83 2.42 -8.77 0.00
CA ALA A 83 3.47 -8.35 -0.93
C ALA A 83 4.85 -8.91 -0.54
N GLY A 84 5.08 -9.12 0.76
CA GLY A 84 6.24 -9.81 1.29
C GLY A 84 7.56 -9.04 1.20
N PRO A 85 8.65 -9.61 1.76
CA PRO A 85 9.98 -8.99 1.76
C PRO A 85 10.48 -8.67 0.34
N GLY A 86 11.15 -7.53 0.19
CA GLY A 86 11.65 -7.03 -1.11
C GLY A 86 10.64 -6.18 -1.87
N ALA A 87 9.37 -6.17 -1.46
CA ALA A 87 8.44 -5.14 -1.89
C ALA A 87 8.72 -3.85 -1.11
N GLY A 88 8.99 -2.74 -1.80
CA GLY A 88 9.33 -1.47 -1.13
C GLY A 88 8.23 -0.93 -0.19
N VAL A 89 6.99 -1.39 -0.30
CA VAL A 89 5.92 -1.08 0.68
C VAL A 89 6.02 -1.96 1.93
N TYR A 90 6.38 -3.23 1.79
CA TYR A 90 6.63 -4.13 2.91
C TYR A 90 7.85 -3.66 3.69
N ASP A 91 8.98 -3.44 3.02
CA ASP A 91 10.26 -3.12 3.65
C ASP A 91 10.20 -1.78 4.41
N ARG A 92 9.44 -0.81 3.89
CA ARG A 92 9.15 0.44 4.62
C ARG A 92 8.25 0.21 5.83
N THR A 93 7.23 -0.64 5.70
CA THR A 93 6.27 -0.92 6.78
C THR A 93 6.93 -1.64 7.96
N VAL A 94 7.87 -2.56 7.70
CA VAL A 94 8.63 -3.27 8.74
C VAL A 94 9.36 -2.31 9.68
N GLY A 95 9.86 -1.19 9.16
CA GLY A 95 10.61 -0.18 9.91
C GLY A 95 9.76 0.79 10.73
N LEU A 96 8.43 0.67 10.73
CA LEU A 96 7.56 1.66 11.38
C LEU A 96 7.36 1.37 12.86
N THR A 97 7.17 2.44 13.63
CA THR A 97 6.54 2.38 14.95
C THR A 97 5.04 2.08 14.81
N THR A 98 4.39 1.74 15.92
CA THR A 98 2.93 1.49 15.94
C THR A 98 2.14 2.70 15.44
N SER A 99 2.50 3.90 15.88
CA SER A 99 1.80 5.14 15.50
C SER A 99 1.97 5.45 14.01
N GLU A 100 3.20 5.30 13.51
CA GLU A 100 3.49 5.54 12.09
C GLU A 100 2.79 4.51 11.19
N ALA A 101 2.73 3.24 11.60
CA ALA A 101 2.01 2.21 10.85
C ALA A 101 0.50 2.52 10.75
N VAL A 102 -0.13 2.95 11.85
CA VAL A 102 -1.54 3.42 11.84
C VAL A 102 -1.70 4.60 10.89
N GLY A 103 -0.81 5.59 10.96
CA GLY A 103 -0.81 6.76 10.08
C GLY A 103 -0.67 6.38 8.61
N ALA A 104 0.26 5.49 8.29
CA ALA A 104 0.48 4.97 6.94
C ALA A 104 -0.77 4.25 6.41
N PHE A 105 -1.33 3.30 7.18
CA PHE A 105 -2.54 2.58 6.76
C PHE A 105 -3.72 3.53 6.57
N ARG A 106 -3.88 4.55 7.44
CA ARG A 106 -4.90 5.59 7.27
C ARG A 106 -4.71 6.35 5.96
N ALA A 107 -3.49 6.80 5.65
CA ALA A 107 -3.21 7.52 4.40
C ALA A 107 -3.54 6.67 3.18
N LEU A 108 -3.04 5.44 3.13
CA LEU A 108 -3.32 4.48 2.04
C LEU A 108 -4.82 4.17 1.90
N THR A 109 -5.56 4.01 3.00
CA THR A 109 -7.02 3.85 2.91
C THR A 109 -7.71 5.11 2.40
N GLY A 110 -7.23 6.31 2.77
CA GLY A 110 -7.74 7.58 2.27
C GLY A 110 -7.54 7.73 0.77
N ASP A 111 -6.35 7.40 0.26
CA ASP A 111 -6.05 7.39 -1.17
C ASP A 111 -6.91 6.37 -1.94
N ILE A 112 -7.13 5.19 -1.37
CA ILE A 112 -8.04 4.18 -1.95
C ILE A 112 -9.49 4.69 -1.98
N HIS A 113 -9.97 5.32 -0.90
CA HIS A 113 -11.33 5.86 -0.86
C HIS A 113 -11.50 7.03 -1.82
N ALA A 114 -10.51 7.93 -1.90
CA ALA A 114 -10.50 9.02 -2.87
C ALA A 114 -10.47 8.49 -4.30
N SER A 115 -9.63 7.50 -4.60
CA SER A 115 -9.55 6.86 -5.92
C SER A 115 -10.85 6.15 -6.30
N ALA A 116 -11.49 5.44 -5.37
CA ALA A 116 -12.77 4.78 -5.58
C ALA A 116 -13.88 5.80 -5.89
N ILE A 117 -13.97 6.88 -5.10
CA ILE A 117 -14.94 7.97 -5.33
C ILE A 117 -14.65 8.66 -6.67
N SER A 118 -13.39 9.00 -6.97
CA SER A 118 -13.02 9.62 -8.24
C SER A 118 -13.32 8.73 -9.45
N ALA A 119 -13.07 7.42 -9.38
CA ALA A 119 -13.40 6.47 -10.45
C ALA A 119 -14.93 6.36 -10.67
N GLU A 120 -15.72 6.43 -9.61
CA GLU A 120 -17.19 6.49 -9.70
C GLU A 120 -17.68 7.80 -10.35
N PHE A 121 -17.07 8.95 -10.00
CA PHE A 121 -17.39 10.23 -10.63
C PHE A 121 -16.93 10.32 -12.09
N GLU A 122 -15.78 9.75 -12.45
CA GLU A 122 -15.30 9.68 -13.83
C GLU A 122 -16.23 8.82 -14.71
N THR A 123 -16.77 7.73 -14.15
CA THR A 123 -17.77 6.89 -14.83
C THR A 123 -19.06 7.68 -15.12
N ALA A 124 -19.46 8.64 -14.27
CA ALA A 124 -20.63 9.48 -14.50
C ALA A 124 -20.47 10.48 -15.67
N PHE A 125 -19.24 10.96 -15.93
CA PHE A 125 -18.99 11.86 -17.07
C PHE A 125 -19.09 11.14 -18.42
N PHE A 126 -18.58 9.90 -18.52
CA PHE A 126 -18.72 9.09 -19.74
C PHE A 126 -20.19 8.80 -20.08
N VAL A 127 -21.04 8.57 -19.08
CA VAL A 127 -22.48 8.35 -19.29
C VAL A 127 -23.19 9.64 -19.72
N ARG A 128 -22.82 10.80 -19.16
CA ARG A 128 -23.41 12.09 -19.54
C ARG A 128 -23.04 12.50 -20.96
N GLU A 129 -21.77 12.34 -21.35
CA GLU A 129 -21.33 12.63 -22.72
C GLU A 129 -21.95 11.65 -23.73
N ALA A 130 -22.09 10.36 -23.41
CA ALA A 130 -22.79 9.40 -24.29
C ALA A 130 -24.29 9.72 -24.47
N ILE A 131 -24.94 10.27 -23.43
CA ILE A 131 -26.34 10.72 -23.51
C ILE A 131 -26.45 12.05 -24.29
N LEU A 132 -25.53 12.99 -24.10
CA LEU A 132 -25.52 14.27 -24.82
C LEU A 132 -25.15 14.10 -26.29
N ASP A 133 -24.22 13.19 -26.62
CA ASP A 133 -23.84 12.85 -27.99
C ASP A 133 -24.99 12.14 -28.72
N ARG A 134 -25.75 11.28 -28.01
CA ARG A 134 -27.00 10.71 -28.53
C ARG A 134 -28.09 11.75 -28.76
N MET A 135 -28.17 12.79 -27.94
CA MET A 135 -29.14 13.87 -28.11
C MET A 135 -28.72 14.82 -29.24
N ARG A 136 -27.43 14.95 -29.52
CA ARG A 136 -26.89 15.69 -30.66
C ARG A 136 -27.09 14.97 -32.00
N TRP A 137 -27.22 13.64 -32.00
CA TRP A 137 -27.46 12.86 -33.22
C TRP A 137 -28.93 12.43 -33.44
N GLY A 138 -29.83 12.77 -32.51
CA GLY A 138 -31.23 12.33 -32.51
C GLY A 138 -32.25 13.37 -32.98
N ALA A 139 -31.99 14.17 -34.01
CA ALA A 139 -33.03 14.99 -34.66
C ALA A 139 -32.63 15.46 -36.08
N THR A 140 -32.71 14.58 -37.08
CA THR A 140 -32.91 14.98 -38.47
C THR A 140 -34.22 14.36 -38.97
N PRO A 141 -35.30 15.15 -39.20
CA PRO A 141 -36.50 14.65 -39.83
C PRO A 141 -36.24 14.53 -41.34
N GLY A 142 -35.99 13.31 -41.80
CA GLY A 142 -35.84 12.97 -43.21
C GLY A 142 -36.77 11.83 -43.58
N TYR A 143 -38.03 12.14 -43.87
CA TYR A 143 -38.92 11.25 -44.62
C TYR A 143 -38.43 11.17 -46.07
N ALA A 144 -37.84 10.04 -46.48
CA ALA A 144 -37.87 9.55 -47.85
C ALA A 144 -37.14 8.20 -47.92
N ASP A 145 -37.88 7.10 -47.78
CA ASP A 145 -37.41 5.78 -48.25
C ASP A 145 -38.47 5.18 -49.18
N GLY A 146 -38.20 5.36 -50.48
CA GLY A 146 -38.20 4.30 -51.48
C GLY A 146 -39.33 3.27 -51.47
N ALA A 147 -40.52 3.63 -51.94
CA ALA A 147 -41.43 2.63 -52.51
C ALA A 147 -41.11 2.46 -54.01
N ASP A 148 -40.38 1.37 -54.25
CA ASP A 148 -40.01 0.73 -55.51
C ASP A 148 -41.16 0.71 -56.54
N TYR A 149 -41.03 1.48 -57.63
CA TYR A 149 -41.88 1.38 -58.81
C TYR A 149 -41.26 0.39 -59.79
N GLY A 150 -41.74 -0.85 -59.84
CA GLY A 150 -41.36 -1.71 -60.96
C GLY A 150 -41.75 -3.17 -60.86
N ARG A 151 -42.93 -3.52 -61.41
CA ARG A 151 -43.18 -4.59 -62.41
C ARG A 151 -44.55 -5.25 -62.20
N LEU A 152 -45.50 -4.85 -63.04
CA LEU A 152 -46.73 -5.62 -63.32
C LEU A 152 -46.50 -6.43 -64.61
N PRO A 153 -46.74 -7.75 -64.63
CA PRO A 153 -47.06 -8.47 -65.86
C PRO A 153 -48.57 -8.45 -66.11
N ALA A 154 -48.93 -8.05 -67.32
CA ALA A 154 -50.30 -8.01 -67.82
C ALA A 154 -50.88 -9.41 -68.08
N ALA A 155 -52.13 -9.62 -67.68
CA ALA A 155 -53.13 -10.36 -68.46
C ALA A 155 -54.53 -10.12 -67.87
N TYR A 156 -55.38 -9.42 -68.62
CA TYR A 156 -56.84 -9.47 -68.48
C TYR A 156 -57.40 -10.30 -69.64
N THR A 157 -58.50 -11.01 -69.41
CA THR A 157 -59.44 -11.49 -70.44
C THR A 157 -60.47 -10.40 -70.69
#